data_AF-A0A1I0HKQ2-F1
#
_entry.id   AF-A0A1I0HKQ2-F1
#
_cell.length_a   1.000
_cell.length_b   1.000
_cell.length_c   1.000
_cell.angle_alpha   90.00
_cell.angle_beta   90.00
_cell.angle_gamma   90.00
#
_symmetry.space_group_name_H-M   'P 1'
#
loop_
_entity.id
_entity.type
_entity.pdbx_description
1 polymer ?
#
loop_
_entity_poly.entity_id
_entity_poly.type
_entity_poly.pdbx_seq_one_letter_code
_entity_poly.pdbx_strand_id
1 'polypeptide(L)' 'MRMPEMDGLEFIRNIKNVRENIPCSILSGHQQCPEILTALDNGEIVDYWLKPFDKKAIEQLVLKYVNNTAGS' A
#
# COMPACT_ATOMS: atom_id res chain seq x y z
N MET A 1 2.45 -12.73 -7.77
CA MET A 1 3.56 -11.77 -8.02
C MET A 1 4.79 -12.36 -7.37
N ARG A 2 5.93 -12.44 -8.08
CA ARG A 2 7.22 -12.63 -7.40
C ARG A 2 8.14 -11.54 -7.94
N MET A 3 8.33 -10.49 -7.15
CA MET A 3 9.65 -9.86 -7.14
C MET A 3 10.61 -10.99 -6.75
N PRO A 4 11.67 -11.25 -7.53
CA PRO A 4 12.48 -12.46 -7.37
C PRO A 4 13.16 -12.56 -5.99
N GLU A 5 13.25 -11.46 -5.24
CA GLU A 5 14.02 -11.38 -3.99
C GLU A 5 13.21 -10.93 -2.75
N MET A 6 12.08 -10.21 -2.89
CA MET A 6 11.40 -9.57 -1.74
C MET A 6 9.87 -9.49 -1.94
N ASP A 7 9.08 -9.68 -0.90
CA ASP A 7 7.63 -9.46 -0.94
C ASP A 7 7.29 -7.96 -0.88
N GLY A 8 6.21 -7.51 -1.52
CA GLY A 8 5.74 -6.13 -1.40
C GLY A 8 5.41 -5.72 0.04
N LEU A 9 4.93 -6.66 0.88
CA LEU A 9 4.72 -6.41 2.31
C LEU A 9 6.03 -6.23 3.08
N GLU A 10 7.02 -7.06 2.78
CA GLU A 10 8.35 -6.96 3.39
C GLU A 10 9.01 -5.62 3.05
N PHE A 11 8.88 -5.17 1.81
CA PHE A 11 9.33 -3.85 1.37
C PHE A 11 8.66 -2.71 2.15
N ILE A 12 7.34 -2.80 2.39
CA ILE A 12 6.60 -1.79 3.14
C ILE A 12 7.06 -1.77 4.61
N ARG A 13 7.27 -2.93 5.23
CA ARG A 13 7.80 -3.01 6.60
C ARG A 13 9.18 -2.34 6.69
N ASN A 14 10.04 -2.55 5.70
CA ASN A 14 11.33 -1.87 5.63
C ASN A 14 11.19 -0.34 5.48
N ILE A 15 10.24 0.15 4.67
CA ILE A 15 9.95 1.58 4.57
C ILE A 15 9.46 2.14 5.91
N LYS A 16 8.53 1.44 6.58
CA LYS A 16 7.97 1.88 7.85
C LYS A 16 9.02 2.00 8.95
N ASN A 17 10.05 1.14 8.94
CA ASN A 17 11.21 1.26 9.82
C ASN A 17 12.03 2.54 9.58
N VAL A 18 12.06 3.04 8.34
CA VAL A 18 12.75 4.30 7.99
C VAL A 18 11.86 5.52 8.23
N ARG A 19 10.56 5.41 7.91
CA ARG A 19 9.56 6.46 8.11
C ARG A 19 8.17 5.87 8.33
N GLU A 20 7.80 5.77 9.60
CA GLU A 20 6.56 5.14 10.08
C GLU A 20 5.29 5.77 9.48
N ASN A 21 5.29 7.09 9.31
CA ASN A 21 4.12 7.86 8.89
C ASN A 21 3.94 7.98 7.36
N ILE A 22 4.71 7.27 6.52
CA ILE A 22 4.44 7.25 5.07
C ILE A 22 3.19 6.38 4.79
N PRO A 23 2.17 6.88 4.09
CA PRO A 23 1.07 6.04 3.62
C PRO A 23 1.55 5.10 2.50
N CYS A 24 1.33 3.79 2.67
CA CYS A 24 1.73 2.76 1.70
C CYS A 24 0.51 1.98 1.24
N SER A 25 0.43 1.63 -0.04
CA SER A 25 -0.64 0.82 -0.61
C SER A 25 -0.07 -0.25 -1.53
N ILE A 26 -0.67 -1.45 -1.53
CA ILE A 26 -0.23 -2.59 -2.33
C ILE A 26 -1.08 -2.70 -3.57
N LEU A 27 -0.44 -2.98 -4.71
CA LEU A 27 -1.10 -3.20 -5.98
C LEU A 27 -0.70 -4.57 -6.53
N SER A 28 -1.59 -5.57 -6.44
CA SER A 28 -1.30 -6.96 -6.81
C SER A 28 -2.17 -7.47 -7.95
N GLY A 29 -1.61 -8.36 -8.78
CA GLY A 29 -2.36 -9.11 -9.80
C GLY A 29 -2.75 -10.52 -9.36
N HIS A 30 -2.43 -10.89 -8.12
CA HIS A 30 -2.81 -12.17 -7.52
C HIS A 30 -3.86 -11.94 -6.44
N GLN A 31 -4.76 -12.92 -6.23
CA GLN A 31 -5.84 -12.84 -5.25
C GLN A 31 -5.34 -12.52 -3.84
N GLN A 32 -6.23 -11.93 -3.03
CA GLN A 32 -5.97 -11.52 -1.65
C GLN A 32 -5.23 -12.61 -0.86
N CYS A 33 -4.07 -12.25 -0.31
CA CYS A 33 -3.38 -13.07 0.67
C CYS A 33 -3.83 -12.64 2.07
N PRO A 34 -4.01 -13.57 3.04
CA PRO A 34 -4.37 -13.23 4.42
C PRO A 34 -3.44 -12.18 5.04
N GLU A 35 -2.15 -12.23 4.72
CA GLU A 35 -1.15 -11.28 5.21
C GLU A 35 -1.41 -9.83 4.81
N ILE A 36 -1.98 -9.60 3.61
CA ILE A 36 -2.32 -8.27 3.14
C ILE A 36 -3.51 -7.71 3.94
N LEU A 37 -4.48 -8.56 4.26
CA LEU A 37 -5.62 -8.18 5.09
C LEU A 37 -5.16 -7.84 6.50
N THR A 38 -4.27 -8.65 7.09
CA THR A 38 -3.67 -8.35 8.39
C THR A 38 -2.90 -7.04 8.37
N ALA A 39 -2.12 -6.76 7.31
CA ALA A 39 -1.40 -5.50 7.18
C ALA A 39 -2.34 -4.29 7.04
N LEU A 40 -3.49 -4.46 6.40
CA LEU A 40 -4.52 -3.43 6.33
C LEU A 40 -5.15 -3.18 7.70
N ASP A 41 -5.54 -4.24 8.41
CA ASP A 41 -6.15 -4.18 9.74
C ASP A 41 -5.20 -3.57 10.78
N ASN A 42 -3.90 -3.85 10.67
CA ASN A 42 -2.86 -3.28 11.53
C ASN A 42 -2.49 -1.83 11.16
N GLY A 43 -3.00 -1.29 10.05
CA GLY A 43 -2.63 0.04 9.55
C GLY A 43 -1.21 0.14 8.97
N GLU A 44 -0.56 -1.00 8.67
CA GLU A 44 0.72 -1.02 7.96
C GLU A 44 0.56 -0.46 6.53
N ILE A 45 -0.60 -0.71 5.92
CA ILE A 45 -1.00 -0.17 4.62
C ILE A 45 -2.33 0.58 4.73
N VAL A 46 -2.53 1.53 3.82
CA VAL A 46 -3.77 2.32 3.76
C VAL A 46 -4.83 1.70 2.85
N ASP A 47 -4.38 0.90 1.88
CA ASP A 47 -5.27 0.30 0.88
C ASP A 47 -4.59 -0.84 0.12
N TYR A 48 -5.39 -1.71 -0.49
CA TYR A 48 -4.93 -2.80 -1.35
C TYR A 48 -5.77 -2.89 -2.63
N TRP A 49 -5.09 -2.98 -3.77
CA TRP A 49 -5.69 -2.95 -5.10
C TRP A 49 -5.38 -4.22 -5.90
N LEU A 50 -6.42 -4.78 -6.50
CA LEU A 50 -6.31 -5.88 -7.45
C LEU A 50 -6.21 -5.36 -8.89
N LYS A 51 -5.40 -6.02 -9.72
CA LYS A 51 -5.42 -5.81 -11.18
C LYS A 51 -6.57 -6.60 -11.81
N PRO A 52 -7.30 -6.04 -12.79
CA PRO A 52 -7.21 -4.66 -13.28
C PRO A 52 -7.84 -3.66 -12.30
N PHE A 53 -7.22 -2.48 -12.17
CA PHE A 53 -7.70 -1.39 -11.32
C PHE A 53 -8.09 -0.18 -12.18
N ASP A 54 -8.99 0.66 -11.66
CA ASP A 54 -9.35 1.93 -12.29
C ASP A 54 -8.30 2.99 -11.96
N LYS A 55 -7.75 3.63 -13.00
CA LYS A 55 -6.78 4.73 -12.85
C LYS A 55 -7.36 5.90 -12.08
N LYS A 56 -8.65 6.20 -12.27
CA LYS A 56 -9.33 7.30 -11.55
C LYS A 56 -9.38 7.05 -10.04
N ALA A 57 -9.52 5.79 -9.63
CA ALA A 57 -9.55 5.43 -8.22
C ALA A 57 -8.17 5.67 -7.56
N ILE A 58 -7.08 5.31 -8.25
CA ILE A 58 -5.71 5.59 -7.79
C ILE A 58 -5.45 7.09 -7.71
N GLU A 59 -5.88 7.88 -8.71
CA GLU A 59 -5.74 9.33 -8.68
C GLU A 59 -6.43 9.96 -7.45
N GLN A 60 -7.64 9.51 -7.13
CA GLN A 60 -8.36 9.98 -5.93
C GLN A 60 -7.65 9.59 -4.63
N LEU A 61 -7.11 8.37 -4.57
CA LEU A 61 -6.34 7.90 -3.41
C LEU A 61 -5.10 8.77 -3.20
N VAL A 62 -4.33 9.02 -4.27
CA VAL A 62 -3.12 9.85 -4.20
C VAL A 62 -3.48 11.26 -3.75
N LEU A 63 -4.52 11.88 -4.34
CA LEU A 63 -4.97 13.22 -3.96
C LEU A 63 -5.39 13.29 -2.48
N LYS A 64 -6.07 12.26 -1.96
CA LYS A 64 -6.48 12.18 -0.55
C LYS A 64 -5.28 12.25 0.39
N TYR A 65 -4.17 11.58 0.08
CA TYR A 65 -3.01 11.52 0.96
C TYR A 65 -2.01 12.67 0.74
N VAL A 66 -1.82 13.14 -0.50
CA VAL A 66 -0.94 14.29 -0.80
C VAL A 66 -1.46 15.56 -0.12
N ASN A 67 -2.76 15.83 -0.20
CA ASN A 67 -3.37 17.02 0.41
C ASN A 67 -3.35 16.96 1.95
N ASN A 68 -3.28 15.77 2.55
CA ASN A 68 -3.19 15.60 4.00
C ASN A 68 -1.75 15.76 4.53
N THR A 69 -0.74 15.52 3.68
CA THR A 69 0.68 15.70 4.06
C THR A 69 1.19 17.14 3.99
N ALA A 70 0.41 18.07 3.43
CA ALA A 70 0.76 19.49 3.34
C ALA A 70 0.30 20.33 4.54
N GLY A 71 -0.32 19.72 5.55
CA GLY A 71 -0.84 20.39 6.73
C GLY A 71 -0.45 19.69 8.01
N SER A 72 0.83 19.76 8.40
CA SER A 72 1.33 19.55 9.77
C SER A 72 2.71 20.20 9.89
#